data_AF-A0A2V6KZC2-F1
#
_entry.id   AF-A0A2V6KZC2-F1
#
_cell.length_a   1.000
_cell.length_b   1.000
_cell.length_c   1.000
_cell.angle_alpha   90.00
_cell.angle_beta   90.00
_cell.angle_gamma   90.00
#
_symmetry.space_group_name_H-M   'P 1'
#
loop_
_entity.id
_entity.type
_entity.pdbx_description
1 polymer ?
#
loop_
_entity_poly.entity_id
_entity_poly.type
_entity_poly.pdbx_seq_one_letter_code
_entity_poly.pdbx_strand_id
1 'polypeptide(L)'
;MPPGVPYIVGNEAAERFSYYGMNSILTIFMTKYLLDKMGHLSVMSPTNAEAWYHTFVSALYFLPIFGAILADAVFGKFWVVFWISIVYCLGHLTLAL
;
A
#
# COMPACT_ATOMS: atom_id res chain seq x y z
N MET A 1 29.82 -2.24 -8.26
CA MET A 1 28.58 -1.49 -7.95
C MET A 1 28.72 -0.87 -6.57
N PRO A 2 28.18 0.33 -6.31
CA PRO A 2 28.16 0.90 -4.97
C PRO A 2 27.45 -0.06 -3.99
N PRO A 3 27.94 -0.21 -2.74
CA PRO A 3 27.44 -1.22 -1.81
C PRO A 3 25.97 -1.04 -1.41
N GLY A 4 25.40 0.16 -1.56
CA GLY A 4 23.99 0.47 -1.26
C GLY A 4 23.00 0.05 -2.35
N VAL A 5 23.44 -0.17 -3.59
CA VAL A 5 22.56 -0.42 -4.74
C VAL A 5 21.75 -1.73 -4.60
N PRO A 6 22.34 -2.87 -4.17
CA PRO A 6 21.58 -4.11 -4.00
C PRO A 6 20.42 -3.98 -3.00
N TYR A 7 20.61 -3.21 -1.92
CA TYR A 7 19.58 -2.99 -0.91
C TYR A 7 18.41 -2.16 -1.45
N ILE A 8 18.70 -1.12 -2.23
CA ILE A 8 17.67 -0.28 -2.85
C ILE A 8 16.86 -1.10 -3.87
N VAL A 9 17.54 -1.88 -4.72
CA VAL A 9 16.89 -2.72 -5.72
C VAL A 9 16.03 -3.80 -5.06
N GLY A 10 16.53 -4.44 -4.00
CA GLY A 10 15.78 -5.43 -3.24
C GLY A 10 14.52 -4.83 -2.61
N ASN A 11 14.62 -3.65 -2.01
CA ASN A 11 13.47 -2.94 -1.44
C ASN A 11 12.42 -2.58 -2.51
N GLU A 12 12.86 -1.98 -3.62
CA GLU A 12 11.97 -1.62 -4.73
C GLU A 12 11.25 -2.85 -5.32
N ALA A 13 11.98 -3.97 -5.47
CA ALA A 13 11.40 -5.22 -5.96
C ALA A 13 10.35 -5.78 -5.00
N ALA A 14 10.63 -5.78 -3.69
CA ALA A 14 9.69 -6.24 -2.66
C ALA A 14 8.44 -5.35 -2.60
N GLU A 15 8.62 -4.03 -2.65
CA GLU A 15 7.52 -3.06 -2.64
C GLU A 15 6.60 -3.26 -3.85
N ARG A 16 7.17 -3.33 -5.06
CA ARG A 16 6.40 -3.56 -6.30
C ARG A 16 5.68 -4.91 -6.29
N PHE A 17 6.35 -5.97 -5.86
CA PHE A 17 5.74 -7.30 -5.77
C PHE A 17 4.52 -7.26 -4.85
N SER A 18 4.66 -6.68 -3.66
CA SER A 18 3.56 -6.55 -2.70
C SER A 18 2.43 -5.68 -3.24
N TYR A 19 2.76 -4.56 -3.89
CA TYR A 19 1.78 -3.64 -4.46
C TYR A 19 0.93 -4.29 -5.55
N TYR A 20 1.58 -4.84 -6.58
CA TYR A 20 0.84 -5.45 -7.69
C TYR A 20 0.07 -6.71 -7.24
N GLY A 21 0.63 -7.47 -6.29
CA GLY A 21 -0.04 -8.61 -5.69
C GLY A 21 -1.36 -8.20 -5.03
N MET A 22 -1.30 -7.25 -4.08
CA MET A 22 -2.49 -6.74 -3.39
C MET A 22 -3.47 -6.08 -4.38
N ASN A 23 -2.98 -5.23 -5.27
CA ASN A 23 -3.81 -4.48 -6.20
C ASN A 23 -4.63 -5.39 -7.14
N SER A 24 -4.07 -6.56 -7.51
CA SER A 24 -4.75 -7.53 -8.38
C SER A 24 -5.93 -8.24 -7.70
N ILE A 25 -5.90 -8.40 -6.37
CA ILE A 25 -6.92 -9.14 -5.61
C ILE A 25 -7.85 -8.22 -4.81
N LEU A 26 -7.52 -6.94 -4.66
CA LEU A 26 -8.22 -6.01 -3.75
C LEU A 26 -9.73 -5.90 -4.04
N THR A 27 -10.13 -5.71 -5.31
CA THR A 27 -11.55 -5.60 -5.68
C THR A 27 -12.29 -6.92 -5.48
N ILE A 28 -11.62 -8.05 -5.71
CA ILE A 28 -12.19 -9.38 -5.48
C ILE A 28 -12.38 -9.61 -3.97
N PHE A 29 -11.40 -9.20 -3.15
CA PHE A 29 -11.50 -9.25 -1.70
C PHE A 29 -12.70 -8.45 -1.20
N MET A 30 -12.86 -7.19 -1.62
CA MET A 30 -13.99 -6.33 -1.22
C MET A 30 -15.36 -6.88 -1.61
N THR A 31 -15.46 -7.59 -2.74
CA THR A 31 -16.74 -8.10 -3.27
C THR A 31 -17.08 -9.52 -2.84
N LYS A 32 -16.11 -10.31 -2.37
CA LYS A 32 -16.33 -11.74 -2.05
C LYS A 32 -15.92 -12.17 -0.65
N TYR A 33 -14.96 -11.50 -0.04
CA TYR A 33 -14.29 -11.99 1.18
C TYR A 33 -14.26 -10.95 2.31
N LEU A 34 -14.87 -9.77 2.12
CA LEU A 34 -14.90 -8.73 3.12
C LEU A 34 -15.74 -9.16 4.35
N LEU A 35 -15.15 -9.06 5.53
CA LEU A 35 -15.76 -9.44 6.80
C LEU A 35 -16.02 -8.21 7.67
N ASP A 36 -17.13 -8.22 8.40
CA ASP A 36 -17.39 -7.26 9.48
C ASP A 36 -16.69 -7.66 10.77
N LYS A 37 -16.68 -6.77 11.78
CA LYS A 37 -16.05 -6.97 13.10
C LYS A 37 -16.51 -8.24 13.83
N MET A 38 -17.70 -8.75 13.50
CA MET A 38 -18.25 -9.98 14.07
C MET A 38 -17.89 -11.24 13.27
N GLY A 39 -17.11 -11.13 12.19
CA GLY A 39 -16.73 -12.23 11.32
C GLY A 39 -17.80 -12.64 10.29
N HIS A 40 -18.85 -11.82 10.11
CA HIS A 40 -19.86 -12.03 9.09
C HIS A 40 -19.43 -11.45 7.75
N LEU A 41 -19.82 -12.12 6.65
CA LEU A 41 -19.64 -11.60 5.28
C LEU A 41 -20.39 -10.28 5.10
N SER A 42 -19.63 -9.19 4.92
CA SER A 42 -20.11 -7.84 4.67
C SER A 42 -19.55 -7.37 3.34
N VAL A 43 -19.97 -8.04 2.27
CA VAL A 43 -19.46 -7.79 0.92
C VAL A 43 -19.99 -6.49 0.35
N MET A 44 -19.16 -5.83 -0.45
CA MET A 44 -19.50 -4.58 -1.10
C MET A 44 -20.05 -4.83 -2.51
N SER A 45 -20.94 -3.95 -3.00
CA SER A 45 -21.36 -4.01 -4.40
C SER A 45 -20.18 -3.72 -5.34
N PRO A 46 -20.14 -4.28 -6.56
CA PRO A 46 -19.04 -4.05 -7.50
C PRO A 46 -18.77 -2.56 -7.76
N THR A 47 -19.83 -1.76 -7.92
CA THR A 47 -19.74 -0.31 -8.14
C THR A 47 -19.07 0.42 -6.98
N ASN A 48 -19.39 0.03 -5.75
CA ASN A 48 -18.79 0.65 -4.56
C ASN A 48 -17.34 0.20 -4.39
N ALA A 49 -17.04 -1.08 -4.65
CA ALA A 49 -15.69 -1.62 -4.59
C ALA A 49 -14.77 -0.93 -5.61
N GLU A 50 -15.25 -0.69 -6.83
CA GLU A 50 -14.52 0.07 -7.85
C GLU A 50 -14.31 1.54 -7.43
N ALA A 51 -15.31 2.19 -6.83
CA ALA A 51 -15.17 3.55 -6.33
C ALA A 51 -14.08 3.67 -5.24
N TRP A 52 -14.05 2.72 -4.30
CA TRP A 52 -13.01 2.66 -3.27
C TRP A 52 -11.64 2.34 -3.86
N TYR A 53 -11.56 1.42 -4.82
CA TYR A 53 -10.33 1.11 -5.53
C TYR A 53 -9.77 2.35 -6.23
N HIS A 54 -10.59 3.10 -6.98
CA HIS A 54 -10.13 4.32 -7.64
C HIS A 54 -9.70 5.39 -6.65
N THR A 55 -10.44 5.55 -5.55
CA THR A 55 -10.07 6.48 -4.47
C THR A 55 -8.71 6.12 -3.88
N PHE A 56 -8.48 4.82 -3.63
CA PHE A 56 -7.19 4.31 -3.16
C PHE A 56 -6.06 4.60 -4.14
N VAL A 57 -6.23 4.28 -5.42
CA VAL A 57 -5.22 4.54 -6.45
C VAL A 57 -4.94 6.04 -6.60
N SER A 58 -5.97 6.88 -6.57
CA SER A 58 -5.79 8.34 -6.59
C SER A 58 -4.99 8.84 -5.39
N ALA A 59 -5.27 8.35 -4.19
CA ALA A 59 -4.52 8.69 -2.99
C ALA A 59 -3.05 8.25 -3.08
N LEU A 60 -2.79 7.05 -3.62
CA LEU A 60 -1.44 6.53 -3.83
C LEU A 60 -0.60 7.39 -4.77
N TYR A 61 -1.20 7.96 -5.82
CA TYR A 61 -0.48 8.87 -6.72
C TYR A 61 -0.35 10.29 -6.16
N PHE A 62 -1.21 10.67 -5.22
CA PHE A 62 -1.22 12.00 -4.61
C PHE A 62 -0.27 12.13 -3.41
N LEU A 63 -0.27 11.15 -2.51
CA LEU A 63 0.50 11.16 -1.26
C LEU A 63 2.03 11.30 -1.45
N PRO A 64 2.67 10.77 -2.52
CA PRO A 64 4.10 10.94 -2.76
C PRO A 64 4.55 12.40 -2.83
N ILE A 65 3.67 13.34 -3.20
CA ILE A 65 3.99 14.77 -3.19
C ILE A 65 4.37 15.22 -1.77
N PHE A 66 3.58 14.80 -0.77
CA PHE A 66 3.87 15.10 0.64
C PHE A 66 5.08 14.31 1.13
N GLY A 67 5.20 13.04 0.74
CA GLY A 67 6.36 12.20 1.07
C GLY A 67 7.68 12.80 0.58
N ALA A 68 7.70 13.35 -0.64
CA ALA A 68 8.87 14.00 -1.21
C ALA A 68 9.27 15.26 -0.44
N ILE A 69 8.30 16.12 -0.12
CA ILE A 69 8.55 17.33 0.68
C ILE A 69 9.12 16.96 2.06
N LEU A 70 8.55 15.96 2.73
CA LEU A 70 9.04 15.49 4.03
C LEU A 70 10.45 14.90 3.95
N ALA A 71 10.74 14.16 2.87
CA ALA A 71 12.03 13.52 2.64
C ALA A 71 13.13 14.53 2.34
N ASP A 72 12.84 15.58 1.57
CA ASP A 72 13.82 16.57 1.13
C ASP A 72 14.00 17.72 2.12
N ALA A 73 12.94 18.14 2.84
CA ALA A 73 12.99 19.34 3.68
C ALA A 73 13.14 19.07 5.19
N VAL A 74 12.73 17.90 5.71
CA VAL A 74 12.56 17.72 7.16
C VAL A 74 13.35 16.54 7.73
N PHE A 75 13.08 15.31 7.26
CA PHE A 75 13.54 14.09 7.95
C PHE A 75 14.66 13.34 7.24
N GLY A 76 14.90 13.65 5.96
CA GLY A 76 15.83 12.92 5.11
C GLY A 76 15.21 11.66 4.48
N LYS A 77 15.70 11.30 3.29
CA LYS A 77 15.13 10.25 2.44
C LYS A 77 15.04 8.88 3.14
N PHE A 78 16.09 8.47 3.86
CA PHE A 78 16.14 7.15 4.51
C PHE A 78 15.02 6.98 5.54
N TRP A 79 14.84 7.96 6.44
CA TRP A 79 13.84 7.87 7.51
C TRP A 79 12.42 7.88 6.98
N VAL A 80 12.14 8.70 5.96
CA VAL A 80 10.82 8.72 5.33
C VAL A 80 10.49 7.39 4.67
N VAL A 81 11.43 6.83 3.90
CA VAL A 81 11.24 5.51 3.27
C VAL A 81 11.02 4.45 4.35
N PHE A 82 11.86 4.41 5.39
CA PHE A 82 11.75 3.41 6.46
C PHE A 82 10.38 3.45 7.18
N TRP A 83 9.91 4.63 7.57
CA TRP A 83 8.60 4.76 8.24
C TRP A 83 7.44 4.42 7.32
N ILE A 84 7.48 4.81 6.04
CA ILE A 84 6.45 4.45 5.07
C ILE A 84 6.44 2.93 4.83
N SER A 85 7.60 2.27 4.77
CA SER A 85 7.68 0.80 4.66
C SER A 85 7.01 0.10 5.85
N ILE A 86 7.15 0.62 7.07
CA ILE A 86 6.44 0.07 8.24
C ILE A 86 4.93 0.20 8.08
N VAL A 87 4.43 1.39 7.71
CA VAL A 87 3.00 1.63 7.48
C VAL A 87 2.46 0.71 6.38
N TYR A 88 3.25 0.50 5.33
CA TYR A 88 2.92 -0.39 4.23
C TYR A 88 2.75 -1.85 4.67
N CYS A 89 3.69 -2.36 5.49
CA CYS A 89 3.61 -3.69 6.09
C CYS A 89 2.39 -3.83 7.01
N LEU A 90 2.09 -2.82 7.83
CA LEU A 90 0.91 -2.82 8.68
C LEU A 90 -0.38 -2.84 7.87
N GLY A 91 -0.44 -2.12 6.74
CA GLY A 91 -1.58 -2.19 5.82
C GLY A 91 -1.80 -3.60 5.26
N HIS A 92 -0.73 -4.30 4.89
CA HIS A 92 -0.84 -5.69 4.43
C HIS A 92 -1.26 -6.63 5.56
N LEU A 93 -0.75 -6.42 6.78
CA LEU A 93 -1.19 -7.17 7.95
C LEU A 93 -2.69 -7.00 8.20
N THR A 94 -3.23 -5.78 8.08
CA THR A 94 -4.66 -5.54 8.25
C THR A 94 -5.53 -6.21 7.18
N LEU A 95 -5.00 -6.44 5.97
CA LEU A 95 -5.71 -7.19 4.93
C LEU A 95 -5.65 -8.70 5.14
N ALA A 96 -4.67 -9.18 5.90
CA ALA A 96 -4.47 -10.60 6.18
C ALA A 96 -5.26 -11.10 7.40
N LEU A 97 -5.66 -10.19 8.30
CA LEU A 97 -6.49 -10.46 9.48
C LEU A 97 -7.98 -10.43 9.13
#